data_AF-A0A8H5KFC4-F1
#
_entry.id   AF-A0A8H5KFC4-F1
#
_cell.length_a   1.000
_cell.length_b   1.000
_cell.length_c   1.000
_cell.angle_alpha   90.00
_cell.angle_beta   90.00
_cell.angle_gamma   90.00
#
_symmetry.space_group_name_H-M   'P 1'
#
loop_
_entity.id
_entity.type
_entity.pdbx_description
1 polymer ?
#
loop_
_entity_poly.entity_id
_entity_poly.type
_entity_poly.pdbx_seq_one_letter_code
_entity_poly.pdbx_strand_id
1 'polypeptide(L)'
;MADEVYDGAIGIDLGTTYSCVATYEGTNVEIIANEQGSFTTPSFVSFTDKERLIGEAAKNNAAMNPRNTVFDAKRLIGRRFDDPTVKKDIESWPFKIVDDNGSPKIEVEYLGENKQFSAQEISSMVLTKMKEIAETKLGKKVEKAVI
;
A
#
# COMPACT_ATOMS: atom_id res chain seq x y z
N MET A 1 16.72 8.81 -13.68
CA MET A 1 16.20 8.97 -12.29
C MET A 1 16.53 10.39 -11.87
N ALA A 2 15.76 11.00 -10.98
CA ALA A 2 16.15 12.32 -10.46
C ALA A 2 17.46 12.16 -9.67
N ASP A 3 18.52 12.86 -10.09
CA ASP A 3 19.83 12.81 -9.43
C ASP A 3 19.85 13.65 -8.15
N GLU A 4 18.84 14.51 -7.96
CA GLU A 4 18.70 15.38 -6.80
C GLU A 4 17.73 14.80 -5.75
N VAL A 5 18.12 14.93 -4.48
CA VAL A 5 17.31 14.55 -3.32
C VAL A 5 16.51 15.76 -2.85
N TYR A 6 15.25 15.56 -2.47
CA TYR A 6 14.40 16.55 -1.85
C TYR A 6 14.82 16.75 -0.38
N ASP A 7 15.19 17.98 -0.01
CA ASP A 7 15.70 18.28 1.33
C ASP A 7 14.65 18.14 2.44
N GLY A 8 13.39 18.42 2.07
CA GLY A 8 12.22 18.40 2.96
C GLY A 8 11.70 16.99 3.24
N ALA A 9 10.49 16.94 3.81
CA ALA A 9 9.75 15.71 4.07
C ALA A 9 8.35 15.80 3.49
N ILE A 10 7.78 14.66 3.12
CA ILE A 10 6.38 14.54 2.70
C ILE A 10 5.50 14.10 3.88
N GLY A 11 4.22 14.48 3.86
CA GLY A 11 3.21 13.93 4.75
C GLY A 11 2.41 12.85 4.01
N ILE A 12 2.29 11.67 4.59
CA ILE A 12 1.49 10.56 4.04
C ILE A 12 0.42 10.18 5.05
N ASP A 13 -0.85 10.25 4.64
CA ASP A 13 -1.91 9.53 5.36
C ASP A 13 -2.00 8.12 4.77
N LEU A 14 -1.50 7.13 5.52
CA LEU A 14 -1.64 5.72 5.18
C LEU A 14 -2.99 5.19 5.68
N GLY A 15 -4.07 5.46 4.97
CA GLY A 15 -5.43 5.05 5.36
C GLY A 15 -5.74 3.58 5.05
N THR A 16 -6.83 3.07 5.65
CA THR A 16 -7.25 1.66 5.49
C THR A 16 -7.64 1.34 4.04
N THR A 17 -8.46 2.20 3.43
CA THR A 17 -9.01 1.99 2.08
C THR A 17 -8.31 2.86 1.04
N TYR A 18 -7.92 4.07 1.41
CA TYR A 18 -7.25 5.04 0.56
C TYR A 18 -6.10 5.68 1.32
N SER A 19 -5.05 6.03 0.61
CA SER A 19 -3.92 6.81 1.10
C SER A 19 -3.81 8.13 0.35
N CYS A 20 -3.22 9.12 1.00
CA CYS A 20 -3.03 10.47 0.47
C CYS A 20 -1.59 10.93 0.75
N VAL A 21 -1.03 11.75 -0.14
CA VAL A 21 0.30 12.34 0.05
C VAL A 21 0.26 13.83 -0.21
N ALA A 22 0.97 14.58 0.63
CA ALA A 22 1.04 16.03 0.58
C ALA A 22 2.46 16.53 0.86
N THR A 23 2.76 17.73 0.37
CA THR A 23 3.99 18.48 0.67
C THR A 23 3.64 19.78 1.37
N TYR A 24 4.57 20.31 2.15
CA TYR A 24 4.47 21.64 2.75
C TYR A 24 5.73 22.43 2.41
N GLU A 25 5.54 23.53 1.67
CA GLU A 25 6.64 24.40 1.24
C GLU A 25 6.54 25.77 1.94
N GLY A 26 6.77 25.77 3.25
CA GLY A 26 6.93 26.97 4.08
C GLY A 26 5.67 27.82 4.31
N THR A 27 4.76 27.93 3.36
CA THR A 27 3.53 28.73 3.48
C THR A 27 2.27 27.94 3.13
N ASN A 28 2.34 27.03 2.16
CA ASN A 28 1.18 26.29 1.67
C ASN A 28 1.40 24.78 1.76
N VAL A 29 0.31 24.07 2.05
CA VAL A 29 0.22 22.62 1.90
C VAL A 29 -0.37 22.32 0.53
N GLU A 30 0.29 21.46 -0.24
CA GLU A 30 -0.21 20.95 -1.51
C GLU A 30 -0.51 19.46 -1.40
N ILE A 31 -1.76 19.07 -1.68
CA ILE A 31 -2.14 17.66 -1.81
C ILE A 31 -1.79 17.22 -3.23
N ILE A 32 -1.03 16.12 -3.36
CA ILE A 32 -0.49 15.69 -4.64
C ILE A 32 -1.42 14.69 -5.29
N ALA A 33 -1.87 14.98 -6.51
CA ALA A 33 -2.66 14.06 -7.32
C ALA A 33 -1.78 12.93 -7.87
N ASN A 34 -2.33 11.71 -7.94
CA ASN A 34 -1.71 10.57 -8.60
C ASN A 34 -1.75 10.69 -10.13
N GLU A 35 -1.22 9.68 -10.85
CA GLU A 35 -1.18 9.66 -12.31
C GLU A 35 -2.55 9.74 -13.02
N GLN A 36 -3.65 9.53 -12.30
CA GLN A 36 -5.02 9.67 -12.81
C GLN A 36 -5.67 11.00 -12.43
N GLY A 37 -4.95 11.90 -11.75
CA GLY A 37 -5.48 13.17 -11.27
C GLY A 37 -6.28 13.07 -9.98
N SER A 38 -6.29 11.92 -9.29
CA SER A 38 -6.96 11.76 -7.99
C SER A 38 -6.04 12.11 -6.82
N PHE A 39 -6.54 12.87 -5.85
CA PHE A 39 -5.82 13.22 -4.62
C PHE A 39 -5.75 12.09 -3.58
N THR A 40 -6.45 10.99 -3.83
CA THR A 40 -6.37 9.78 -3.00
C THR A 40 -6.11 8.57 -3.88
N THR A 41 -5.35 7.62 -3.36
CA THR A 41 -4.98 6.39 -4.06
C THR A 41 -5.44 5.20 -3.23
N PRO A 42 -6.16 4.21 -3.80
CA PRO A 42 -6.59 3.05 -3.06
C PRO A 42 -5.42 2.33 -2.37
N SER A 43 -5.60 1.91 -1.12
CA SER A 43 -4.63 1.10 -0.37
C SER A 43 -4.73 -0.38 -0.77
N PHE A 44 -4.60 -0.63 -2.07
CA PHE A 44 -4.73 -1.95 -2.71
C PHE A 44 -3.41 -2.37 -3.33
N VAL A 45 -3.08 -3.66 -3.20
CA VAL A 45 -1.93 -4.29 -3.85
C VAL A 45 -2.40 -5.58 -4.52
N SER A 46 -2.22 -5.71 -5.82
CA SER A 46 -2.58 -6.91 -6.58
C SER A 46 -1.33 -7.56 -7.14
N PHE A 47 -1.22 -8.87 -6.95
CA PHE A 47 -0.10 -9.68 -7.44
C PHE A 47 -0.54 -10.50 -8.64
N THR A 48 0.27 -10.50 -9.70
CA THR A 48 0.01 -11.24 -10.93
C THR A 48 1.18 -12.16 -11.27
N ASP A 49 1.05 -12.91 -12.37
CA ASP A 49 2.12 -13.74 -12.94
C ASP A 49 3.31 -12.91 -13.47
N LYS A 50 3.13 -11.60 -13.67
CA LYS A 50 4.12 -10.72 -14.30
C LYS A 50 4.61 -9.61 -13.40
N GLU A 51 3.71 -9.00 -12.64
CA GLU A 51 3.99 -7.75 -11.95
C GLU A 51 3.13 -7.57 -10.70
N ARG A 52 3.46 -6.51 -9.96
CA ARG A 52 2.69 -6.08 -8.81
C ARG A 52 2.03 -4.75 -9.17
N LEU A 53 0.71 -4.71 -9.08
CA LEU A 53 -0.10 -3.51 -9.26
C LEU A 53 -0.40 -2.89 -7.90
N ILE A 54 -0.45 -1.55 -7.83
CA ILE A 54 -0.73 -0.81 -6.60
C ILE A 54 -1.72 0.31 -6.93
N GLY A 55 -2.61 0.65 -5.99
CA GLY A 55 -3.55 1.75 -6.18
C GLY A 55 -4.76 1.36 -7.04
N GLU A 56 -5.17 2.28 -7.93
CA GLU A 56 -6.33 2.08 -8.79
C GLU A 56 -6.17 0.86 -9.71
N ALA A 57 -4.97 0.61 -10.23
CA ALA A 57 -4.70 -0.57 -11.06
C ALA A 57 -4.97 -1.88 -10.30
N ALA A 58 -4.59 -1.95 -9.02
CA ALA A 58 -4.87 -3.11 -8.18
C ALA A 58 -6.37 -3.22 -7.86
N LYS A 59 -7.02 -2.10 -7.51
CA LYS A 59 -8.45 -2.07 -7.21
C LYS A 59 -9.31 -2.52 -8.39
N ASN A 60 -9.00 -2.06 -9.60
CA ASN A 60 -9.71 -2.45 -10.82
C ASN A 60 -9.56 -3.95 -11.11
N ASN A 61 -8.47 -4.58 -10.67
CA ASN A 61 -8.23 -6.00 -10.84
C ASN A 61 -8.95 -6.88 -9.78
N ALA A 62 -9.49 -6.28 -8.71
CA ALA A 62 -10.02 -7.04 -7.57
C ALA A 62 -11.16 -8.00 -7.94
N ALA A 63 -11.98 -7.67 -8.94
CA ALA A 63 -13.07 -8.53 -9.39
C ALA A 63 -12.56 -9.75 -10.20
N MET A 64 -11.47 -9.59 -10.95
CA MET A 64 -10.90 -10.65 -11.80
C MET A 64 -9.86 -11.50 -11.07
N ASN A 65 -9.14 -10.91 -10.12
CA ASN A 65 -8.08 -11.56 -9.36
C ASN A 65 -8.27 -11.35 -7.83
N PRO A 66 -9.42 -11.77 -7.26
CA PRO A 66 -9.77 -11.45 -5.88
C PRO A 66 -8.82 -12.08 -4.84
N ARG A 67 -8.32 -13.29 -5.11
CA ARG A 67 -7.46 -14.02 -4.16
C ARG A 67 -6.05 -13.44 -4.00
N ASN A 68 -5.58 -12.72 -5.01
CA ASN A 68 -4.25 -12.10 -5.01
C ASN A 68 -4.33 -10.56 -5.00
N THR A 69 -5.50 -10.00 -4.72
CA THR A 69 -5.70 -8.55 -4.57
C THR A 69 -5.99 -8.22 -3.11
N VAL A 70 -4.99 -7.68 -2.45
CA VAL A 70 -4.96 -7.41 -1.01
C VAL A 70 -5.42 -5.97 -0.75
N PHE A 71 -6.29 -5.81 0.23
CA PHE A 71 -6.76 -4.54 0.76
C PHE A 71 -6.91 -4.66 2.29
N ASP A 72 -7.22 -3.56 2.97
CA ASP A 72 -7.44 -3.53 4.42
C ASP A 72 -6.24 -4.05 5.27
N ALA A 73 -5.03 -4.11 4.71
CA ALA A 73 -3.83 -4.57 5.40
C ALA A 73 -3.58 -3.82 6.73
N LYS A 74 -4.00 -2.55 6.83
CA LYS A 74 -3.95 -1.75 8.06
C LYS A 74 -4.68 -2.39 9.25
N ARG A 75 -5.71 -3.21 9.00
CA ARG A 75 -6.44 -3.95 10.04
C ARG A 75 -5.61 -5.06 10.67
N LEU A 76 -4.58 -5.56 9.97
CA LEU A 76 -3.69 -6.63 10.42
C LEU A 76 -2.42 -6.12 11.12
N ILE A 77 -2.01 -4.87 10.87
CA ILE A 77 -0.75 -4.32 11.42
C ILE A 77 -0.78 -4.37 12.95
N GLY A 78 0.28 -4.94 13.53
CA GLY A 78 0.46 -5.01 14.98
C GLY A 78 -0.48 -5.98 15.69
N ARG A 79 -1.28 -6.77 14.96
CA ARG A 79 -2.18 -7.78 15.53
C ARG A 79 -1.59 -9.18 15.46
N ARG A 80 -2.11 -10.05 16.32
CA ARG A 80 -1.84 -11.48 16.29
C ARG A 80 -2.88 -12.23 15.45
N PHE A 81 -2.49 -13.37 14.91
CA PHE A 81 -3.37 -14.22 14.09
C PHE A 81 -4.57 -14.77 14.88
N ASP A 82 -4.44 -14.91 16.19
CA ASP A 82 -5.47 -15.38 17.13
C ASP A 82 -6.40 -14.27 17.66
N ASP A 83 -6.17 -13.00 17.29
CA ASP A 83 -7.05 -11.89 17.67
C ASP A 83 -8.47 -12.11 17.10
N PRO A 84 -9.53 -12.08 17.94
CA PRO A 84 -10.91 -12.26 17.48
C PRO A 84 -11.33 -11.33 16.35
N THR A 85 -10.81 -10.10 16.30
CA THR A 85 -11.12 -9.19 15.19
C THR A 85 -10.45 -9.63 13.90
N VAL A 86 -9.22 -10.16 13.97
CA VAL A 86 -8.51 -10.72 12.81
C VAL A 86 -9.24 -11.95 12.29
N LYS A 87 -9.67 -12.86 13.18
CA LYS A 87 -10.46 -14.03 12.78
C LYS A 87 -11.74 -13.66 12.06
N LYS A 88 -12.47 -12.69 12.59
CA LYS A 88 -13.70 -12.19 11.98
C LYS A 88 -13.45 -11.53 10.61
N ASP A 89 -12.40 -10.71 10.51
CA ASP A 89 -12.07 -10.03 9.25
C ASP A 89 -11.65 -11.06 8.17
N ILE A 90 -10.90 -12.11 8.53
CA ILE A 90 -10.49 -13.20 7.63
C ILE A 90 -11.69 -13.88 6.95
N GLU A 91 -12.81 -14.06 7.65
CA GLU A 91 -14.03 -14.66 7.09
C GLU A 91 -14.62 -13.83 5.94
N SER A 92 -14.33 -12.53 5.90
CA SER A 92 -14.85 -11.59 4.90
C SER A 92 -13.91 -11.34 3.72
N TRP A 93 -12.64 -11.71 3.82
CA TRP A 93 -11.64 -11.42 2.80
C TRP A 93 -11.51 -12.55 1.76
N PRO A 94 -11.28 -12.20 0.48
CA PRO A 94 -11.12 -13.19 -0.58
C PRO A 94 -9.70 -13.80 -0.64
N PHE A 95 -8.71 -13.14 -0.03
CA PHE A 95 -7.32 -13.57 0.00
C PHE A 95 -7.02 -14.36 1.29
N LYS A 96 -6.02 -15.23 1.22
CA LYS A 96 -5.69 -16.15 2.32
C LYS A 96 -4.79 -15.46 3.34
N ILE A 97 -5.13 -15.61 4.62
CA ILE A 97 -4.26 -15.27 5.74
C ILE A 97 -3.77 -16.56 6.40
N VAL A 98 -2.48 -16.65 6.65
CA VAL A 98 -1.82 -17.79 7.33
C VAL A 98 -1.20 -17.34 8.65
N ASP A 99 -1.07 -18.28 9.56
CA ASP A 99 -0.34 -18.09 10.81
C ASP A 99 1.15 -18.33 10.58
N ASP A 100 1.98 -17.37 10.93
CA ASP A 100 3.42 -17.54 11.06
C ASP A 100 3.83 -17.21 12.50
N ASN A 101 3.89 -18.25 13.33
CA ASN A 101 4.30 -18.17 14.74
C ASN A 101 3.50 -17.13 15.55
N GLY A 102 2.18 -17.07 15.34
CA GLY A 102 1.26 -16.13 15.97
C GLY A 102 1.06 -14.82 15.21
N SER A 103 1.85 -14.56 14.16
CA SER A 103 1.73 -13.36 13.32
C SER A 103 0.92 -13.65 12.05
N PRO A 104 -0.08 -12.83 11.69
CA PRO A 104 -0.84 -13.03 10.47
C PRO A 104 -0.01 -12.62 9.23
N LYS A 105 0.11 -13.52 8.25
CA LYS A 105 0.69 -13.22 6.93
C LYS A 105 -0.32 -13.40 5.82
N ILE A 106 -0.26 -12.54 4.82
CA ILE A 106 -1.07 -12.62 3.60
C ILE A 106 -0.37 -13.56 2.62
N GLU A 107 -1.03 -14.63 2.19
CA GLU A 107 -0.52 -15.57 1.19
C GLU A 107 -1.18 -15.29 -0.16
N VAL A 108 -0.35 -15.09 -1.19
CA VAL A 108 -0.75 -14.80 -2.57
C VAL A 108 0.10 -15.58 -3.55
N GLU A 109 -0.41 -15.80 -4.75
CA GLU A 109 0.39 -16.27 -5.89
C GLU A 109 1.00 -15.06 -6.61
N TYR A 110 2.33 -15.04 -6.73
CA TYR A 110 3.07 -13.97 -7.38
C TYR A 110 4.23 -14.57 -8.19
N LEU A 111 4.33 -14.19 -9.47
CA LEU A 111 5.33 -14.73 -10.40
C LEU A 111 5.31 -16.28 -10.48
N GLY A 112 4.11 -16.88 -10.37
CA GLY A 112 3.91 -18.33 -10.41
C GLY A 112 4.32 -19.07 -9.12
N GLU A 113 4.64 -18.35 -8.05
CA GLU A 113 5.01 -18.93 -6.75
C GLU A 113 4.11 -18.43 -5.63
N ASN A 114 3.85 -19.27 -4.63
CA ASN A 114 3.22 -18.84 -3.40
C ASN A 114 4.20 -17.98 -2.59
N LYS A 115 3.79 -16.74 -2.30
CA LYS A 115 4.53 -15.79 -1.47
C LYS A 115 3.70 -15.42 -0.25
N GLN A 116 4.38 -15.20 0.86
CA GLN A 116 3.77 -14.73 2.09
C GLN A 116 4.34 -13.38 2.46
N PHE A 117 3.47 -12.41 2.72
CA PHE A 117 3.83 -11.06 3.10
C PHE A 117 3.23 -10.72 4.47
N SER A 118 4.00 -10.03 5.30
CA SER A 118 3.47 -9.35 6.47
C SER A 118 2.58 -8.18 6.06
N ALA A 119 1.70 -7.74 6.96
CA ALA A 119 0.89 -6.55 6.74
C ALA A 119 1.74 -5.29 6.50
N GLN A 120 2.91 -5.22 7.17
CA GLN A 120 3.88 -4.15 7.04
C GLN A 120 4.51 -4.11 5.65
N GLU A 121 4.80 -5.26 5.04
CA GLU A 121 5.30 -5.34 3.67
C GLU A 121 4.23 -4.90 2.65
N ILE A 122 2.96 -5.25 2.85
CA ILE A 122 1.88 -4.75 1.99
C ILE A 122 1.73 -3.23 2.12
N SER A 123 1.76 -2.70 3.35
CA SER A 123 1.71 -1.26 3.59
C SER A 123 2.93 -0.53 3.03
N SER A 124 4.12 -1.13 3.07
CA SER A 124 5.33 -0.50 2.50
C SER A 124 5.24 -0.36 0.97
N MET A 125 4.56 -1.29 0.29
CA MET A 125 4.27 -1.17 -1.14
C MET A 125 3.36 0.03 -1.42
N VAL A 126 2.31 0.25 -0.60
CA VAL A 126 1.44 1.44 -0.71
C VAL A 126 2.24 2.72 -0.43
N LEU A 127 3.08 2.74 0.61
CA LEU A 127 3.96 3.87 0.92
C LEU A 127 4.95 4.17 -0.21
N THR A 128 5.45 3.13 -0.88
CA THR A 128 6.32 3.27 -2.05
C THR A 128 5.59 3.95 -3.19
N LYS A 129 4.33 3.58 -3.45
CA LYS A 129 3.49 4.27 -4.42
C LYS A 129 3.24 5.74 -4.05
N MET A 130 3.01 6.05 -2.77
CA MET A 130 2.82 7.44 -2.31
C MET A 130 4.08 8.27 -2.51
N LYS A 131 5.24 7.66 -2.23
CA LYS A 131 6.55 8.25 -2.51
C LYS A 131 6.73 8.52 -4.00
N GLU A 132 6.49 7.54 -4.88
CA GLU A 132 6.63 7.70 -6.34
C GLU A 132 5.75 8.84 -6.89
N ILE A 133 4.53 8.98 -6.38
CA ILE A 133 3.62 10.09 -6.73
C ILE A 133 4.26 11.43 -6.35
N ALA A 134 4.80 11.55 -5.13
CA ALA A 134 5.47 12.76 -4.70
C ALA A 134 6.76 13.04 -5.48
N GLU A 135 7.58 12.03 -5.76
CA GLU A 135 8.81 12.17 -6.54
C GLU A 135 8.51 12.63 -7.98
N THR A 136 7.45 12.11 -8.59
CA THR A 136 6.98 12.55 -9.92
C THR A 136 6.59 14.03 -9.92
N LYS A 137 5.89 14.49 -8.88
CA LYS A 137 5.48 15.90 -8.73
C LYS A 137 6.67 16.83 -8.44
N LEU A 138 7.57 16.42 -7.55
CA LEU A 138 8.69 17.24 -7.09
C LEU A 138 9.89 17.22 -8.04
N GLY A 139 9.98 16.21 -8.93
CA GLY A 139 11.13 15.99 -9.79
C GLY A 139 12.41 15.61 -9.04
N LYS A 140 12.29 15.19 -7.77
CA LYS A 140 13.39 14.88 -6.85
C LYS A 140 13.10 13.60 -6.08
N LYS A 141 14.16 12.90 -5.66
CA LYS A 141 14.05 11.70 -4.83
C LYS A 141 13.62 12.09 -3.41
N VAL A 142 12.63 11.39 -2.84
CA VAL A 142 12.11 11.65 -1.49
C VAL A 142 12.59 10.56 -0.52
N GLU A 143 13.22 10.96 0.58
CA GLU A 143 13.79 10.03 1.56
C GLU A 143 13.26 10.25 2.99
N LYS A 144 12.49 11.32 3.23
CA LYS A 144 11.92 11.66 4.54
C LYS A 144 10.41 11.76 4.44
N ALA A 145 9.70 11.16 5.38
CA ALA A 145 8.26 11.22 5.46
C ALA A 145 7.78 11.22 6.91
N VAL A 146 6.62 11.84 7.14
CA VAL A 146 5.77 11.63 8.31
C VAL A 146 4.57 10.79 7.86
N ILE A 147 4.29 9.71 8.57
CA ILE A 147 3.21 8.74 8.29
C ILE A 147 2.18 8.78 9.41
#